data_AF-A0A936IP93-F1
#
_entry.id   AF-A0A936IP93-F1
#
_cell.length_a   1.000
_cell.length_b   1.000
_cell.length_c   1.000
_cell.angle_alpha   90.00
_cell.angle_beta   90.00
_cell.angle_gamma   90.00
#
_symmetry.space_group_name_H-M   'P 1'
#
loop_
_entity.id
_entity.type
_entity.pdbx_description
1 polymer ?
#
loop_
_entity_poly.entity_id
_entity_poly.type
_entity_poly.pdbx_seq_one_letter_code
_entity_poly.pdbx_strand_id
1 'polypeptide(L)'
;MAANLRPGLQNSRVACATSIMLVFVLGAILGAGSMTAVNRFRQKSPPFWTEGGKALSVQKWKRDLNLTPDQTREIEAILDDFTMYYRNVVSDGKTRIMTILNEEQRQKFRRMMEESQPATAAAK
;
A
#
# COMPACT_ATOMS: atom_id res chain seq x y z
N MET A 1 -43.96 -0.88 -41.09
CA MET A 1 -45.12 -0.73 -40.19
C MET A 1 -44.60 -0.65 -38.76
N ALA A 2 -44.84 0.48 -38.11
CA ALA A 2 -44.41 0.77 -36.75
C ALA A 2 -45.31 0.06 -35.73
N ALA A 3 -44.74 -0.55 -34.70
CA ALA A 3 -45.48 -1.05 -33.54
C ALA A 3 -44.74 -0.65 -32.25
N ASN A 4 -45.18 0.49 -31.73
CA ASN A 4 -45.03 1.04 -30.38
C ASN A 4 -44.34 0.17 -29.31
N LEU A 5 -43.11 0.54 -28.94
CA LEU A 5 -42.60 0.31 -27.58
C LEU A 5 -43.02 1.50 -26.71
N ARG A 6 -44.28 1.52 -26.28
CA ARG A 6 -44.72 2.33 -25.15
C ARG A 6 -45.02 1.39 -23.98
N PRO A 7 -44.04 1.04 -23.12
CA PRO A 7 -44.38 0.57 -21.79
C PRO A 7 -45.06 1.73 -21.07
N GLY A 8 -46.26 1.46 -20.58
CA GLY A 8 -47.19 2.47 -20.09
C GLY A 8 -46.59 3.41 -19.05
N LEU A 9 -47.01 4.68 -19.13
CA LEU A 9 -46.96 5.66 -18.06
C LEU A 9 -47.78 5.16 -16.86
N GLN A 10 -47.29 4.17 -16.12
CA GLN A 10 -47.79 3.83 -14.80
C GLN A 10 -46.77 4.37 -13.79
N ASN A 11 -47.00 5.62 -13.40
CA ASN A 11 -46.27 6.40 -12.40
C ASN A 11 -44.94 7.01 -12.89
N SER A 12 -45.01 8.21 -13.48
CA SER A 12 -43.82 9.04 -13.82
C SER A 12 -42.86 9.23 -12.63
N ARG A 13 -43.39 9.15 -11.40
CA ARG A 13 -42.60 9.14 -10.16
C ARG A 13 -41.72 7.90 -10.03
N VAL A 14 -42.21 6.72 -10.43
CA VAL A 14 -41.48 5.46 -10.38
C VAL A 14 -40.42 5.41 -11.49
N ALA A 15 -40.73 5.87 -12.70
CA ALA A 15 -39.75 5.96 -13.79
C ALA A 15 -38.61 6.95 -13.50
N CYS A 16 -38.90 8.04 -12.79
CA CYS A 16 -37.90 8.99 -12.32
C CYS A 16 -37.07 8.41 -11.16
N ALA A 17 -37.70 7.71 -10.21
CA ALA A 17 -37.00 7.06 -9.11
C ALA A 17 -36.05 5.96 -9.59
N THR A 18 -36.46 5.18 -10.60
CA THR A 18 -35.61 4.12 -11.16
C THR A 18 -34.41 4.69 -11.91
N SER A 19 -34.56 5.77 -12.66
CA SER A 19 -33.41 6.39 -13.35
C SER A 19 -32.40 7.01 -12.37
N ILE A 20 -32.88 7.68 -11.31
CA ILE A 20 -32.01 8.22 -10.25
C ILE A 20 -31.27 7.09 -9.53
N MET A 21 -31.96 6.00 -9.18
CA MET A 21 -31.33 4.86 -8.52
C MET A 21 -30.25 4.22 -9.41
N LEU A 22 -30.49 4.11 -10.71
CA LEU A 22 -29.53 3.52 -11.65
C LEU A 22 -28.27 4.39 -11.79
N VAL A 23 -28.44 5.72 -11.89
CA VAL A 23 -27.31 6.67 -11.90
C VAL A 23 -26.55 6.62 -10.57
N PHE A 24 -27.26 6.51 -9.45
CA PHE A 24 -26.64 6.38 -8.12
C PHE A 24 -25.84 5.09 -7.98
N VAL A 25 -26.37 3.95 -8.45
CA VAL A 25 -25.67 2.66 -8.41
C VAL A 25 -24.43 2.68 -9.32
N LEU A 26 -24.53 3.24 -10.53
CA LEU A 26 -23.39 3.41 -11.43
C LEU A 26 -22.31 4.34 -10.82
N GLY A 27 -22.74 5.44 -10.20
CA GLY A 27 -21.86 6.35 -9.47
C GLY A 27 -21.20 5.70 -8.25
N ALA A 28 -21.93 4.86 -7.51
CA ALA A 28 -21.41 4.14 -6.35
C ALA A 28 -20.36 3.09 -6.74
N ILE A 29 -20.55 2.38 -7.86
CA ILE A 29 -19.58 1.41 -8.37
C ILE A 29 -18.28 2.12 -8.80
N LEU A 30 -18.39 3.24 -9.52
CA LEU A 30 -17.23 4.06 -9.90
C LEU A 30 -16.54 4.69 -8.68
N GLY A 31 -17.30 5.18 -7.71
CA GLY A 31 -16.81 5.75 -6.46
C GLY A 31 -16.08 4.74 -5.59
N ALA A 32 -16.70 3.59 -5.30
CA ALA A 32 -16.08 2.51 -4.53
C ALA A 32 -14.87 1.89 -5.24
N GLY A 33 -14.95 1.75 -6.57
CA GLY A 33 -13.83 1.30 -7.39
C GLY A 33 -12.64 2.27 -7.33
N SER A 34 -12.90 3.58 -7.38
CA SER A 34 -11.83 4.59 -7.31
C SER A 34 -11.18 4.67 -5.93
N MET A 35 -11.93 4.57 -4.83
CA MET A 35 -11.36 4.59 -3.48
C MET A 35 -10.48 3.37 -3.19
N THR A 36 -10.88 2.19 -3.66
CA THR A 36 -10.07 0.96 -3.51
C THR A 36 -8.82 0.99 -4.40
N ALA A 37 -8.93 1.52 -5.62
CA ALA A 37 -7.78 1.72 -6.51
C ALA A 37 -6.80 2.75 -5.95
N VAL A 38 -7.28 3.93 -5.53
CA VAL A 38 -6.43 4.98 -4.95
C VAL A 38 -5.78 4.52 -3.65
N ASN A 39 -6.47 3.75 -2.80
CA ASN A 39 -5.87 3.19 -1.61
C ASN A 39 -4.79 2.15 -1.96
N ARG A 40 -5.01 1.28 -2.97
CA ARG A 40 -3.97 0.35 -3.48
C ARG A 40 -2.78 1.07 -4.11
N PHE A 41 -3.00 2.13 -4.87
CA PHE A 41 -1.94 2.96 -5.46
C PHE A 41 -1.20 3.82 -4.42
N ARG A 42 -1.86 4.17 -3.31
CA ARG A 42 -1.23 4.81 -2.13
C ARG A 42 -0.56 3.82 -1.19
N GLN A 43 -0.84 2.52 -1.29
CA GLN A 43 -0.19 1.51 -0.48
C GLN A 43 1.22 1.22 -0.99
N LYS A 44 2.18 1.72 -0.20
CA LYS A 44 3.52 1.19 0.06
C LYS A 44 4.53 1.35 -1.08
N SER A 45 4.99 2.59 -1.28
CA SER A 45 6.42 2.73 -1.54
C SER A 45 7.16 1.98 -0.42
N PRO A 46 8.02 1.01 -0.75
CA PRO A 46 8.73 0.26 0.26
C PRO A 46 9.51 1.26 1.12
N PRO A 47 9.55 1.08 2.46
CA PRO A 47 10.21 2.03 3.33
C PRO A 47 11.67 2.25 2.92
N PHE A 48 12.19 3.47 3.09
CA PHE A 48 13.55 3.81 2.63
C PHE A 48 14.65 2.91 3.22
N TRP A 49 14.41 2.32 4.40
CA TRP A 49 15.31 1.40 5.09
C TRP A 49 15.26 -0.04 4.56
N THR A 50 14.43 -0.31 3.56
CA THR A 50 14.41 -1.58 2.83
C THR A 50 15.23 -1.44 1.55
N GLU A 51 15.81 -2.56 1.09
CA GLU A 51 16.72 -2.56 -0.07
C GLU A 51 16.04 -2.01 -1.34
N GLY A 52 14.80 -2.41 -1.60
CA GLY A 52 14.01 -1.87 -2.71
C GLY A 52 13.45 -0.46 -2.47
N GLY A 53 13.27 -0.04 -1.22
CA GLY A 53 12.77 1.29 -0.86
C GLY A 53 13.82 2.38 -0.87
N LYS A 54 15.09 2.04 -0.62
CA LYS A 54 16.22 2.98 -0.66
C LYS A 54 16.34 3.62 -2.04
N ALA A 55 16.48 2.80 -3.09
CA ALA A 55 16.67 3.27 -4.45
C ALA A 55 15.50 4.14 -4.95
N LEU A 56 14.25 3.72 -4.66
CA LEU A 56 13.05 4.47 -5.02
C LEU A 56 12.95 5.81 -4.28
N SER A 57 13.37 5.85 -2.99
CA SER A 57 13.37 7.07 -2.20
C SER A 57 14.44 8.04 -2.67
N VAL A 58 15.67 7.56 -2.94
CA VAL A 58 16.77 8.39 -3.47
C VAL A 58 16.40 8.96 -4.83
N GLN A 59 15.86 8.15 -5.75
CA GLN A 59 15.45 8.62 -7.07
C GLN A 59 14.36 9.70 -6.97
N LYS A 60 13.39 9.51 -6.06
CA LYS A 60 12.36 10.50 -5.79
C LYS A 60 12.95 11.79 -5.24
N TRP A 61 13.81 11.73 -4.24
CA TRP A 61 14.43 12.91 -3.64
C TRP A 61 15.35 13.64 -4.61
N LYS A 62 16.09 12.91 -5.44
CA LYS A 62 16.91 13.50 -6.51
C LYS A 62 16.08 14.36 -7.44
N ARG A 63 14.92 13.86 -7.87
CA ARG A 63 13.99 14.60 -8.74
C ARG A 63 13.31 15.76 -8.01
N ASP A 64 12.77 15.50 -6.82
CA ASP A 64 11.90 16.45 -6.12
C ASP A 64 12.71 17.60 -5.49
N LEU A 65 13.98 17.36 -5.12
CA LEU A 65 14.89 18.35 -4.51
C LEU A 65 15.97 18.85 -5.47
N ASN A 66 16.02 18.34 -6.70
CA ASN A 66 17.04 18.65 -7.70
C ASN A 66 18.48 18.48 -7.18
N LEU A 67 18.75 17.30 -6.61
CA LEU A 67 20.04 17.00 -5.98
C LEU A 67 21.18 16.93 -7.02
N THR A 68 22.34 17.47 -6.67
CA THR A 68 23.57 17.27 -7.45
C THR A 68 24.05 15.82 -7.37
N PRO A 69 24.93 15.37 -8.28
CA PRO A 69 25.52 14.03 -8.20
C PRO A 69 26.22 13.76 -6.86
N ASP A 70 26.91 14.76 -6.32
CA ASP A 70 27.65 14.61 -5.05
C ASP A 70 26.70 14.55 -3.85
N GLN A 71 25.67 15.40 -3.81
CA GLN A 71 24.61 15.32 -2.78
C GLN A 71 23.88 13.98 -2.81
N THR A 72 23.63 13.44 -4.00
CA THR A 72 22.98 12.14 -4.15
C THR A 72 23.84 11.02 -3.56
N ARG A 73 25.15 11.03 -3.82
CA ARG A 73 26.10 10.05 -3.26
C ARG A 73 26.17 10.13 -1.73
N GLU A 74 26.21 11.33 -1.18
CA GLU A 74 26.22 11.53 0.28
C GLU A 74 24.95 10.98 0.92
N ILE A 75 23.78 11.27 0.34
CA ILE A 75 22.50 10.75 0.84
C ILE A 75 22.44 9.22 0.71
N GLU A 76 22.94 8.64 -0.38
CA GLU A 76 23.02 7.19 -0.54
C GLU A 76 23.89 6.53 0.55
N ALA A 77 25.04 7.12 0.87
CA ALA A 77 25.93 6.65 1.93
C ALA A 77 25.25 6.72 3.30
N ILE A 78 24.62 7.85 3.62
CA ILE A 78 23.85 8.03 4.86
C ILE A 78 22.76 6.96 4.99
N LEU A 79 21.98 6.75 3.93
CA LEU A 79 20.90 5.75 3.93
C LEU A 79 21.43 4.31 4.07
N ASP A 80 22.62 4.03 3.55
CA ASP A 80 23.27 2.72 3.69
C ASP A 80 23.64 2.45 5.16
N ASP A 81 24.29 3.42 5.80
CA ASP A 81 24.63 3.37 7.22
C ASP A 81 23.38 3.20 8.08
N PHE A 82 22.33 3.96 7.80
CA PHE A 82 21.04 3.84 8.51
C PHE A 82 20.41 2.47 8.34
N THR A 83 20.47 1.90 7.14
CA THR A 83 19.90 0.57 6.87
C THR A 83 20.66 -0.49 7.66
N MET A 84 21.99 -0.42 7.68
CA MET A 84 22.83 -1.33 8.46
C MET A 84 22.54 -1.22 9.96
N TYR A 85 22.53 0.01 10.50
CA TYR A 85 22.24 0.26 11.90
C TYR A 85 20.85 -0.26 12.30
N TYR A 86 19.82 0.02 11.49
CA TYR A 86 18.46 -0.44 11.73
C TYR A 86 18.36 -1.96 11.78
N ARG A 87 19.02 -2.69 10.85
CA ARG A 87 19.06 -4.15 10.86
C ARG A 87 19.64 -4.69 12.17
N ASN A 88 20.70 -4.08 12.68
CA ASN A 88 21.32 -4.47 13.94
C ASN A 88 20.38 -4.25 15.14
N VAL A 89 19.76 -3.06 15.23
CA VAL A 89 18.81 -2.73 16.31
C VAL A 89 17.62 -3.68 16.33
N VAL A 90 17.05 -4.01 15.16
CA VAL A 90 15.93 -4.95 15.05
C VAL A 90 16.35 -6.37 15.46
N SER A 91 17.54 -6.81 15.06
CA SER A 91 18.07 -8.13 15.42
C SER A 91 18.33 -8.26 16.92
N ASP A 92 18.96 -7.25 17.51
CA ASP A 92 19.22 -7.20 18.96
C ASP A 92 17.90 -7.17 19.75
N GLY A 93 16.96 -6.31 19.34
CA GLY A 93 15.63 -6.23 19.94
C GLY A 93 14.88 -7.56 19.89
N LYS A 94 14.90 -8.25 18.74
CA LYS A 94 14.31 -9.59 18.59
C LYS A 94 14.95 -10.59 19.56
N THR A 95 16.28 -10.57 19.67
CA THR A 95 17.04 -11.47 20.54
C THR A 95 16.68 -11.24 22.01
N ARG A 96 16.62 -9.97 22.43
CA ARG A 96 16.23 -9.60 23.80
C ARG A 96 14.79 -9.94 24.13
N ILE A 97 13.86 -9.85 23.18
CA ILE A 97 12.49 -10.33 23.38
C ILE A 97 12.50 -11.85 23.62
N MET A 98 13.26 -12.61 22.83
CA MET A 98 13.32 -14.07 22.97
C MET A 98 13.84 -14.54 24.33
N THR A 99 14.69 -13.76 25.01
CA THR A 99 15.18 -14.12 26.35
C THR A 99 14.11 -13.98 27.44
N ILE A 100 13.11 -13.13 27.23
CA ILE A 100 12.02 -12.86 28.20
C ILE A 100 10.87 -13.87 28.02
N LEU A 101 10.65 -14.34 26.79
CA LEU A 101 9.53 -15.22 26.46
C LEU A 101 9.76 -16.67 26.87
N ASN A 102 8.68 -17.35 27.27
CA ASN A 102 8.65 -18.80 27.43
C ASN A 102 8.58 -19.53 26.06
N GLU A 103 8.71 -20.86 26.04
CA GLU A 103 8.84 -21.61 24.78
C GLU A 103 7.62 -21.49 23.86
N GLU A 104 6.41 -21.53 24.41
CA GLU A 104 5.17 -21.37 23.62
C GLU A 104 5.10 -19.96 23.01
N GLN A 105 5.42 -18.94 23.80
CA GLN A 105 5.43 -17.54 23.35
C GLN A 105 6.51 -17.30 22.29
N ARG A 106 7.69 -17.93 22.41
CA ARG A 106 8.76 -17.87 21.39
C ARG A 106 8.28 -18.42 20.06
N GLN A 107 7.59 -19.56 20.05
CA GLN A 107 7.04 -20.15 18.83
C GLN A 107 6.03 -19.22 18.17
N LYS A 108 5.11 -18.64 18.95
CA LYS A 108 4.14 -17.67 18.45
C LYS A 108 4.81 -16.41 17.92
N PHE A 109 5.82 -15.89 18.63
CA PHE A 109 6.57 -14.69 18.23
C PHE A 109 7.34 -14.91 16.91
N ARG A 110 7.96 -16.07 16.70
CA ARG A 110 8.59 -16.41 15.42
C ARG A 110 7.61 -16.34 14.25
N ARG A 111 6.42 -16.95 14.40
CA ARG A 111 5.36 -16.91 13.38
C ARG A 111 4.89 -15.48 13.09
N MET A 112 4.62 -14.69 14.13
CA MET A 112 4.21 -13.29 13.96
C MET A 112 5.26 -12.45 13.22
N MET A 113 6.55 -12.72 13.44
CA MET A 113 7.65 -12.04 12.75
C MET A 113 7.79 -12.46 11.28
N GLU A 114 7.54 -13.73 10.97
CA GLU A 114 7.53 -14.25 9.59
C GLU A 114 6.35 -13.69 8.79
N GLU A 115 5.17 -13.59 9.40
CA GLU A 115 3.97 -13.01 8.78
C GLU A 115 4.09 -11.49 8.56
N SER A 116 4.85 -10.80 9.42
CA SER A 116 5.05 -9.35 9.37
C SER A 116 6.16 -8.92 8.40
N GLN A 117 7.02 -9.84 7.94
CA GLN A 117 8.00 -9.53 6.91
C GLN A 117 7.28 -9.43 5.56
N PRO A 118 7.30 -8.26 4.88
CA PRO A 118 6.79 -8.19 3.52
C PRO A 118 7.58 -9.20 2.67
N ALA A 119 6.87 -9.94 1.82
CA ALA A 119 7.36 -11.04 0.97
C ALA A 119 8.39 -10.63 -0.11
N THR A 120 9.24 -9.65 0.15
CA THR A 120 10.28 -9.14 -0.75
C THR A 120 11.64 -9.83 -0.53
N ALA A 121 11.74 -10.80 0.39
CA ALA A 121 12.96 -11.60 0.60
C ALA A 121 12.89 -13.02 -0.02
N ALA A 122 11.78 -13.36 -0.70
CA ALA A 122 11.54 -14.70 -1.25
C ALA A 122 11.67 -14.77 -2.79
N ALA A 123 12.39 -13.84 -3.41
CA ALA A 123 12.85 -13.99 -4.79
C ALA A 123 14.35 -14.29 -4.74
N LYS A 124 14.69 -15.55 -4.51
CA LYS A 124 15.99 -16.14 -4.80
C LYS A 124 15.85 -17.00 -6.04
#